data_AF-A0A2N7YTP8-F1
#
_entry.id   AF-A0A2N7YTP8-F1
#
_cell.length_a   1.000
_cell.length_b   1.000
_cell.length_c   1.000
_cell.angle_alpha   90.00
_cell.angle_beta   90.00
_cell.angle_gamma   90.00
#
_symmetry.space_group_name_H-M   'P 1'
#
loop_
_entity.id
_entity.type
_entity.pdbx_description
1 polymer ?
#
loop_
_entity_poly.entity_id
_entity_poly.type
_entity_poly.pdbx_seq_one_letter_code
_entity_poly.pdbx_strand_id
1 'polypeptide(L)'
;AKTLDDVRAAATDMLGNTLVTVQTGEHGKQVNRLYITDGVDIAKEFYLALLVNRATGRVSMVASTEGGMDIETVAHETPEKIRAIDID
;
A
#
# COMPACT_ATOMS: atom_id res chain seq x y z
N ALA A 1 1.26 10.38 15.78
CA ALA A 1 1.03 11.58 16.60
C ALA A 1 0.32 11.15 17.88
N LYS A 2 0.78 11.59 19.05
CA LYS A 2 0.15 11.24 20.34
C LYS A 2 -0.75 12.36 20.87
N THR A 3 -0.62 13.57 20.30
CA THR A 3 -1.40 14.74 20.67
C THR A 3 -1.98 15.45 19.44
N LEU A 4 -2.96 16.33 19.65
CA LEU A 4 -3.50 17.17 18.56
C LEU A 4 -2.46 18.15 18.00
N ASP A 5 -1.51 18.59 18.83
CA ASP A 5 -0.46 19.51 18.38
C ASP A 5 0.55 18.79 17.49
N ASP A 6 0.88 17.52 17.78
CA ASP A 6 1.69 16.68 16.88
C ASP A 6 1.00 16.52 15.51
N VAL A 7 -0.34 16.33 15.51
CA VAL A 7 -1.12 16.22 14.27
C VAL A 7 -1.07 17.53 13.49
N ARG A 8 -1.26 18.68 14.14
CA ARG A 8 -1.18 19.99 13.47
C ARG A 8 0.19 20.27 12.89
N ALA A 9 1.26 19.95 13.63
CA ALA A 9 2.63 20.14 13.18
C ALA A 9 2.92 19.30 11.93
N ALA A 10 2.62 17.99 11.98
CA ALA A 10 2.81 17.09 10.83
C ALA A 10 1.94 17.49 9.64
N ALA A 11 0.68 17.85 9.87
CA ALA A 11 -0.23 18.26 8.80
C ALA A 11 0.23 19.54 8.09
N THR A 12 0.77 20.50 8.85
CA THR A 12 1.31 21.76 8.31
C THR A 12 2.56 21.52 7.46
N ASP A 13 3.42 20.57 7.88
CA ASP A 13 4.62 20.22 7.14
C ASP A 13 4.34 19.42 5.86
N MET A 14 3.21 18.72 5.80
CA MET A 14 2.84 17.92 4.63
C MET A 14 1.95 18.69 3.64
N LEU A 15 0.88 19.31 4.11
CA LEU A 15 -0.15 19.90 3.24
C LEU A 15 0.39 21.09 2.44
N GLY A 16 0.26 21.04 1.13
CA GLY A 16 0.78 22.06 0.21
C GLY A 16 2.24 21.86 -0.21
N ASN A 17 2.99 21.00 0.49
CA ASN A 17 4.37 20.68 0.15
C ASN A 17 4.46 19.51 -0.84
N THR A 18 5.64 19.34 -1.46
CA THR A 18 5.93 18.28 -2.43
C THR A 18 6.48 17.04 -1.74
N LEU A 19 5.79 15.91 -1.87
CA LEU A 19 6.23 14.60 -1.40
C LEU A 19 7.01 13.86 -2.50
N VAL A 20 8.25 13.49 -2.20
CA VAL A 20 9.10 12.65 -3.05
C VAL A 20 9.15 11.23 -2.49
N THR A 21 8.86 10.24 -3.35
CA THR A 21 8.91 8.80 -3.06
C THR A 21 9.60 8.08 -4.22
N VAL A 22 9.93 6.80 -4.02
CA VAL A 22 10.48 5.93 -5.08
C VAL A 22 9.63 5.93 -6.36
N GLN A 23 8.30 6.05 -6.22
CA GLN A 23 7.35 5.99 -7.34
C GLN A 23 7.05 7.34 -8.00
N THR A 24 7.37 8.46 -7.34
CA THR A 24 7.11 9.81 -7.89
C THR A 24 8.32 10.41 -8.60
N GLY A 25 9.51 9.85 -8.39
CA GLY A 25 10.77 10.43 -8.87
C GLY A 25 11.10 11.78 -8.20
N GLU A 26 12.17 12.42 -8.67
CA GLU A 26 12.74 13.65 -8.06
C GLU A 26 11.75 14.82 -8.01
N HIS A 27 10.85 14.91 -8.99
CA HIS A 27 9.85 15.99 -9.05
C HIS A 27 8.75 15.85 -7.99
N GLY A 28 8.56 14.66 -7.41
CA GLY A 28 7.55 14.41 -6.39
C GLY A 28 6.11 14.68 -6.83
N LYS A 29 5.21 14.81 -5.85
CA LYS A 29 3.82 15.27 -6.04
C LYS A 29 3.40 16.18 -4.89
N GLN A 30 2.67 17.25 -5.20
CA GLN A 30 2.11 18.14 -4.18
C GLN A 30 1.02 17.42 -3.37
N VAL A 31 1.11 17.51 -2.05
CA VAL A 31 0.11 16.96 -1.12
C VAL A 31 -1.05 17.94 -0.99
N ASN A 32 -2.22 17.57 -1.49
CA ASN A 32 -3.42 18.43 -1.47
C ASN A 32 -4.48 17.99 -0.44
N ARG A 33 -4.30 16.81 0.17
CA ARG A 33 -5.23 16.24 1.13
C ARG A 33 -4.48 15.29 2.05
N LEU A 34 -4.87 15.28 3.32
CA LEU A 34 -4.38 14.37 4.34
C LEU A 34 -5.52 13.48 4.84
N TYR A 35 -5.21 12.23 5.11
CA TYR A 35 -6.07 11.34 5.88
C TYR A 35 -5.64 11.40 7.34
N ILE A 36 -6.57 11.70 8.23
CA ILE A 36 -6.38 11.63 9.69
C ILE A 36 -7.27 10.49 10.16
N THR A 37 -6.65 9.49 10.78
CA THR A 37 -7.32 8.24 11.19
C THR A 37 -6.87 7.86 12.59
N ASP A 38 -7.69 7.08 13.27
CA ASP A 38 -7.29 6.48 14.54
C ASP A 38 -6.14 5.50 14.32
N GLY A 39 -5.18 5.49 15.25
CA GLY A 39 -4.15 4.48 15.26
C GLY A 39 -4.76 3.10 15.55
N VAL A 40 -4.28 2.08 14.85
CA VAL A 40 -4.74 0.69 15.03
C VAL A 40 -3.56 -0.21 15.36
N ASP A 41 -3.79 -1.17 16.25
CA ASP A 41 -2.83 -2.22 16.54
C ASP A 41 -2.93 -3.31 15.47
N ILE A 42 -1.90 -3.42 14.63
CA ILE A 42 -1.86 -4.37 13.53
C ILE A 42 -1.26 -5.69 14.04
N ALA A 43 -2.11 -6.70 14.23
CA ALA A 43 -1.66 -8.01 14.70
C ALA A 43 -1.00 -8.85 13.59
N LYS A 44 -1.47 -8.71 12.34
CA LYS A 44 -0.96 -9.39 11.15
C LYS A 44 -1.21 -8.52 9.90
N GLU A 45 -0.31 -8.61 8.94
CA GLU A 45 -0.44 -7.96 7.64
C GLU A 45 -0.53 -9.03 6.54
N PHE A 46 -1.38 -8.79 5.55
CA PHE A 46 -1.54 -9.66 4.39
C PHE A 46 -1.51 -8.82 3.12
N TYR A 47 -1.02 -9.40 2.03
CA TYR A 47 -1.20 -8.83 0.70
C TYR A 47 -2.50 -9.38 0.10
N LEU A 48 -3.31 -8.51 -0.49
CA LEU A 48 -4.50 -8.88 -1.24
C LEU A 48 -4.67 -7.96 -2.45
N ALA A 49 -4.83 -8.56 -3.63
CA ALA A 49 -5.15 -7.85 -4.85
C ALA A 49 -6.22 -8.58 -5.65
N LEU A 50 -7.04 -7.81 -6.35
CA LEU A 50 -7.97 -8.30 -7.35
C LEU A 50 -7.54 -7.70 -8.69
N LEU A 51 -7.22 -8.55 -9.65
CA LEU A 51 -6.76 -8.13 -10.97
C LEU A 51 -7.42 -8.96 -12.07
N VAL A 52 -7.47 -8.42 -13.28
CA VAL A 52 -7.93 -9.17 -14.44
C VAL A 52 -6.81 -10.10 -14.89
N ASN A 53 -7.03 -11.40 -14.77
CA ASN A 53 -6.14 -12.42 -15.31
C ASN A 53 -6.34 -12.47 -16.83
N ARG A 54 -5.36 -11.92 -17.57
CA ARG A 54 -5.42 -11.82 -19.04
C ARG A 54 -5.47 -13.18 -19.73
N ALA A 55 -4.99 -14.26 -19.11
CA ALA A 55 -5.01 -15.59 -19.71
C ALA A 55 -6.42 -16.20 -19.71
N THR A 56 -7.21 -15.91 -18.68
CA THR A 56 -8.56 -16.47 -18.51
C THR A 56 -9.67 -15.46 -18.78
N GLY A 57 -9.34 -14.17 -18.87
CA GLY A 57 -10.31 -13.09 -19.02
C GLY A 57 -11.16 -12.85 -17.77
N ARG A 58 -10.81 -13.47 -16.63
CA ARG A 58 -11.56 -13.42 -15.38
C ARG A 58 -10.88 -12.55 -14.34
N VAL A 59 -11.61 -12.19 -13.29
CA VAL A 59 -11.02 -11.60 -12.09
C VAL A 59 -10.27 -12.70 -11.33
N SER A 60 -9.05 -12.40 -10.91
CA SER A 60 -8.23 -13.28 -10.09
C SER A 60 -7.90 -12.58 -8.78
N MET A 61 -8.06 -13.30 -7.69
CA MET A 61 -7.65 -12.89 -6.35
C MET A 61 -6.25 -13.40 -6.09
N VAL A 62 -5.32 -12.48 -5.83
CA VAL A 62 -3.94 -12.76 -5.44
C VAL A 62 -3.77 -12.40 -3.98
N ALA A 63 -3.35 -13.37 -3.17
CA ALA A 63 -3.17 -13.20 -1.74
C ALA A 63 -1.83 -13.78 -1.26
N SER A 64 -1.25 -13.17 -0.21
CA SER A 64 -0.03 -13.65 0.46
C SER A 64 -0.03 -13.32 1.95
N THR A 65 0.63 -14.17 2.74
CA THR A 65 0.93 -13.91 4.16
C THR A 65 1.99 -12.84 4.37
N GLU A 66 2.71 -12.47 3.31
CA GLU A 66 3.77 -11.47 3.34
C GLU A 66 3.20 -10.08 3.04
N GLY A 67 2.31 -9.59 3.91
CA GLY A 67 1.85 -8.21 3.86
C GLY A 67 2.97 -7.22 4.22
N GLY A 68 2.83 -5.96 3.79
CA GLY A 68 3.81 -4.91 4.07
C GLY A 68 5.10 -4.99 3.24
N MET A 69 5.25 -6.02 2.40
CA MET A 69 6.38 -6.21 1.50
C MET A 69 6.01 -5.94 0.04
N ASP A 70 7.03 -5.68 -0.78
CA ASP A 70 6.92 -5.61 -2.23
C ASP A 70 6.55 -6.99 -2.80
N ILE A 71 5.38 -7.09 -3.44
CA ILE A 71 4.83 -8.40 -3.84
C ILE A 71 5.63 -9.03 -4.98
N GLU A 72 6.23 -8.21 -5.83
CA GLU A 72 7.11 -8.63 -6.92
C GLU A 72 8.35 -9.35 -6.37
N THR A 73 8.91 -8.86 -5.26
CA THR A 73 10.02 -9.53 -4.56
C THR A 73 9.58 -10.89 -4.02
N VAL A 74 8.41 -10.98 -3.37
CA VAL A 74 7.86 -12.25 -2.87
C VAL A 74 7.64 -13.25 -4.01
N ALA A 75 7.13 -12.79 -5.15
CA ALA A 75 6.90 -13.63 -6.32
C ALA A 75 8.19 -14.23 -6.90
N HIS A 76 9.31 -13.53 -6.76
CA HIS A 76 10.61 -13.98 -7.25
C HIS A 76 11.34 -14.89 -6.25
N GLU A 77 11.33 -14.53 -4.96
CA GLU A 77 12.12 -15.22 -3.93
C GLU A 77 11.37 -16.36 -3.24
N THR A 78 10.07 -16.20 -2.99
CA THR A 78 9.23 -17.16 -2.25
C THR A 78 7.84 -17.33 -2.91
N PRO A 79 7.81 -17.76 -4.19
CA PRO A 79 6.56 -17.83 -4.97
C PRO A 79 5.48 -18.70 -4.33
N GLU A 80 5.85 -19.70 -3.53
CA GLU A 80 4.93 -20.60 -2.83
C GLU A 80 4.06 -19.90 -1.78
N LYS A 81 4.44 -18.69 -1.35
CA LYS A 81 3.66 -17.86 -0.43
C LYS A 81 2.55 -17.08 -1.12
N ILE A 82 2.53 -17.04 -2.45
CA ILE A 82 1.48 -16.38 -3.24
C ILE A 82 0.43 -17.39 -3.65
N ARG A 83 -0.84 -17.05 -3.44
CA ARG A 83 -2.00 -17.80 -3.92
C ARG A 83 -2.77 -16.94 -4.90
N ALA A 84 -2.97 -17.44 -6.12
CA ALA A 84 -3.81 -16.84 -7.14
C ALA A 84 -5.01 -17.76 -7.40
N ILE A 85 -6.22 -17.22 -7.34
CA ILE A 85 -7.47 -17.95 -7.52
C ILE A 85 -8.36 -17.14 -8.47
N ASP A 86 -8.72 -17.74 -9.61
CA ASP A 86 -9.69 -17.15 -10.53
C ASP A 86 -11.10 -17.27 -9.96
N ILE A 87 -11.85 -16.17 -9.99
CA ILE A 87 -13.22 -16.07 -9.50
C ILE A 87 -14.18 -16.28 -10.69
N ASP A 88 -15.17 -17.16 -10.52
CA ASP A 88 -16.23 -17.41 -11.51
C ASP A 88 -17.30 -16.32 -11.51
#